data_AF-A0A368GUC8-F1
#
_entry.id   AF-A0A368GUC8-F1
#
_cell.length_a   1.000
_cell.length_b   1.000
_cell.length_c   1.000
_cell.angle_alpha   90.00
_cell.angle_beta   90.00
_cell.angle_gamma   90.00
#
_symmetry.space_group_name_H-M   'P 1'
#
loop_
_entity.id
_entity.type
_entity.pdbx_description
1 polymer ?
#
loop_
_entity_poly.entity_id
_entity_poly.type
_entity_poly.pdbx_seq_one_letter_code
_entity_poly.pdbx_strand_id
1 'polypeptide(L)'
;MASLLLFIKEKLAVVQCAGAFISLLGWLFVTIERAIATVYTSTYERNCSGFMAPVLLCSAVLLMSAFLCCATILRLINNIDFIIMGLQIFVVVACFVALAVIVMFNTSAYRKRHNAMMQLSNRYQLDENIRGGRYLIPVALNDVLVKVIFILLMAYSIFFTDIPLGHDTSHLSHAYDLLGAYQRLFFGLALTLRSQRFDHLLKRRKKTTKAIEKQATAVSNYHNELKAMWS
;
A
#
# COMPACT_ATOMS: atom_id res chain seq x y z
N MET A 1 -27.91 -8.33 -29.14
CA MET A 1 -27.64 -7.43 -28.00
C MET A 1 -27.41 -8.20 -26.69
N ALA A 2 -28.25 -9.19 -26.34
CA ALA A 2 -28.08 -10.02 -25.14
C ALA A 2 -26.78 -10.86 -25.13
N SER A 3 -26.36 -11.43 -26.27
CA SER A 3 -25.11 -12.22 -26.37
C SER A 3 -23.84 -11.38 -26.15
N LEU A 4 -23.84 -10.13 -26.64
CA LEU A 4 -22.73 -9.19 -26.44
C LEU A 4 -22.58 -8.79 -24.96
N LEU A 5 -23.71 -8.54 -24.28
CA LEU A 5 -23.72 -8.22 -22.85
C LEU A 5 -23.21 -9.37 -21.99
N LEU A 6 -23.58 -10.61 -22.34
CA LEU A 6 -23.10 -11.81 -21.65
C LEU A 6 -21.58 -11.99 -21.82
N PHE A 7 -21.08 -11.83 -23.05
CA PHE A 7 -19.65 -11.88 -23.34
C PHE A 7 -18.84 -10.83 -22.56
N ILE A 8 -19.35 -9.58 -22.49
CA ILE A 8 -18.69 -8.51 -21.75
C ILE A 8 -18.64 -8.82 -20.24
N LYS A 9 -19.73 -9.35 -19.67
CA LYS A 9 -19.77 -9.71 -18.23
C LYS A 9 -18.76 -10.79 -17.87
N GLU A 10 -18.65 -11.84 -18.68
CA GLU A 10 -17.67 -12.92 -18.43
C GLU A 10 -16.24 -12.42 -18.50
N LYS A 11 -15.90 -11.62 -19.52
CA LYS A 11 -14.55 -11.04 -19.65
C LYS A 11 -14.22 -10.12 -18.49
N LEU A 12 -15.19 -9.33 -18.01
CA LEU A 12 -14.99 -8.44 -16.87
C LEU A 12 -14.74 -9.24 -15.57
N ALA A 13 -15.49 -10.33 -15.34
CA ALA A 13 -15.31 -11.18 -14.17
C ALA A 13 -13.91 -11.81 -14.11
N VAL A 14 -13.38 -12.27 -15.25
CA VAL A 14 -12.01 -12.81 -15.34
C VAL A 14 -10.97 -11.74 -15.00
N VAL A 15 -11.13 -10.53 -15.53
CA VAL A 15 -10.22 -9.40 -15.27
C VAL A 15 -10.28 -8.98 -13.80
N GLN A 16 -11.47 -8.95 -13.20
CA GLN A 16 -11.65 -8.65 -11.79
C GLN A 16 -10.99 -9.71 -10.89
N CYS A 17 -11.17 -10.99 -11.22
CA CYS A 17 -10.57 -12.12 -10.52
C CYS A 17 -9.02 -12.07 -10.59
N ALA A 18 -8.47 -11.92 -11.80
CA ALA A 18 -7.03 -11.76 -11.98
C ALA A 18 -6.49 -10.55 -11.23
N GLY A 19 -7.17 -9.40 -11.31
CA GLY A 19 -6.80 -8.19 -10.59
C GLY A 19 -6.83 -8.35 -9.07
N ALA A 20 -7.76 -9.13 -8.52
CA ALA A 20 -7.82 -9.42 -7.09
C ALA A 20 -6.60 -10.23 -6.63
N PHE A 21 -6.24 -11.30 -7.36
CA PHE A 21 -5.07 -12.12 -7.02
C PHE A 21 -3.74 -11.40 -7.20
N ILE A 22 -3.61 -10.58 -8.26
CA ILE A 22 -2.43 -9.72 -8.45
C ILE A 22 -2.30 -8.74 -7.29
N SER A 23 -3.40 -8.09 -6.88
CA SER A 23 -3.40 -7.17 -5.74
C SER A 23 -3.02 -7.88 -4.44
N LEU A 24 -3.53 -9.09 -4.23
CA LEU A 24 -3.27 -9.89 -3.03
C LEU A 24 -1.80 -10.29 -2.90
N LEU A 25 -1.27 -10.92 -3.95
CA LEU A 25 0.10 -11.45 -3.96
C LEU A 25 1.12 -10.33 -4.10
N GLY A 26 0.87 -9.34 -4.96
CA GLY A 26 1.78 -8.22 -5.18
C GLY A 26 2.10 -7.49 -3.87
N TRP A 27 1.10 -7.27 -3.02
CA TRP A 27 1.30 -6.63 -1.73
C TRP A 27 2.12 -7.48 -0.74
N LEU A 28 1.86 -8.80 -0.70
CA LEU A 28 2.63 -9.72 0.13
C LEU A 28 4.12 -9.68 -0.25
N PHE A 29 4.42 -9.77 -1.55
CA PHE A 29 5.80 -9.74 -2.01
C PHE A 29 6.48 -8.40 -1.75
N VAL A 30 5.80 -7.27 -1.95
CA VAL A 30 6.36 -5.94 -1.65
C VAL A 30 6.63 -5.79 -0.15
N THR A 31 5.73 -6.22 0.72
CA THR A 31 5.93 -6.09 2.18
C THR A 31 7.06 -6.99 2.69
N ILE A 32 7.17 -8.21 2.17
CA ILE A 32 8.28 -9.12 2.49
C ILE A 32 9.61 -8.58 1.94
N GLU A 33 9.63 -8.12 0.69
CA GLU A 33 10.82 -7.49 0.07
C GLU A 33 11.33 -6.34 0.93
N ARG A 34 10.43 -5.46 1.39
CA ARG A 34 10.79 -4.34 2.26
C ARG A 34 11.24 -4.76 3.65
N ALA A 35 10.67 -5.82 4.22
CA ALA A 35 11.14 -6.37 5.49
C ALA A 35 12.57 -6.92 5.35
N ILE A 36 12.85 -7.69 4.30
CA ILE A 36 14.18 -8.24 4.00
C ILE A 36 15.18 -7.10 3.77
N ALA A 37 14.82 -6.12 2.95
CA ALA A 37 15.67 -4.96 2.67
C ALA A 37 15.99 -4.16 3.94
N THR A 38 15.04 -4.07 4.89
CA THR A 38 15.24 -3.37 6.17
C THR A 38 16.21 -4.14 7.08
N VAL A 39 16.12 -5.47 7.12
CA VAL A 39 16.97 -6.31 7.98
C VAL A 39 18.37 -6.50 7.40
N TYR A 40 18.48 -6.68 6.08
CA TYR A 40 19.72 -7.04 5.38
C TYR A 40 20.19 -5.93 4.43
N THR A 41 20.24 -4.68 4.90
CA THR A 41 20.50 -3.49 4.08
C THR A 41 21.74 -3.62 3.18
N SER A 42 22.86 -4.09 3.72
CA SER A 42 24.15 -4.18 2.99
C SER A 42 24.21 -5.34 1.99
N THR A 43 23.61 -6.48 2.31
CA THR A 43 23.59 -7.66 1.43
C THR A 43 22.54 -7.52 0.34
N TYR A 44 21.40 -6.92 0.67
CA TYR A 44 20.29 -6.71 -0.25
C TYR A 44 20.69 -5.80 -1.41
N GLU A 45 21.31 -4.65 -1.16
CA GLU A 45 21.80 -3.79 -2.25
C GLU A 45 22.86 -4.50 -3.09
N ARG A 46 23.78 -5.25 -2.49
CA ARG A 46 24.83 -5.94 -3.25
C ARG A 46 24.27 -7.00 -4.21
N ASN A 47 23.26 -7.75 -3.78
CA ASN A 47 22.70 -8.86 -4.56
C ASN A 47 21.48 -8.47 -5.41
N CYS A 48 20.78 -7.40 -5.05
CA CYS A 48 19.52 -6.97 -5.68
C CYS A 48 19.59 -5.55 -6.30
N SER A 49 20.78 -4.96 -6.50
CA SER A 49 21.00 -3.60 -7.06
C SER A 49 20.62 -3.42 -8.54
N GLY A 50 19.86 -4.32 -9.14
CA GLY A 50 19.51 -4.28 -10.55
C GLY A 50 18.02 -4.39 -10.82
N PHE A 51 17.66 -4.20 -12.09
CA PHE A 51 16.29 -4.39 -12.59
C PHE A 51 15.81 -5.86 -12.49
N MET A 52 16.73 -6.80 -12.31
CA MET A 52 16.44 -8.25 -12.26
C MET A 52 15.55 -8.66 -11.10
N ALA A 53 15.80 -8.17 -9.87
CA ALA A 53 15.01 -8.56 -8.70
C ALA A 53 13.52 -8.11 -8.81
N PRO A 54 13.22 -6.85 -9.18
CA PRO A 54 11.84 -6.43 -9.46
C PRO A 54 11.16 -7.22 -10.58
N VAL A 55 11.88 -7.52 -11.67
CA VAL A 55 11.33 -8.29 -12.79
C VAL A 55 10.97 -9.71 -12.37
N LEU A 56 11.84 -10.35 -11.60
CA LEU A 56 11.64 -11.72 -11.14
C LEU A 56 10.51 -11.82 -10.10
N LEU A 57 10.37 -10.82 -9.23
CA LEU A 57 9.22 -10.70 -8.34
C LEU A 57 7.92 -10.47 -9.11
N CYS A 58 7.94 -9.59 -10.11
CA CYS A 58 6.78 -9.30 -10.94
C CYS A 58 6.32 -10.55 -11.72
N SER A 59 7.26 -11.27 -12.34
CA SER A 59 6.93 -12.50 -13.08
C SER A 59 6.39 -13.59 -12.16
N ALA A 60 6.95 -13.76 -10.95
CA ALA A 60 6.45 -14.70 -9.96
C ALA A 60 5.01 -14.35 -9.52
N VAL A 61 4.73 -13.07 -9.24
CA VAL A 61 3.37 -12.60 -8.88
C VAL A 61 2.39 -12.87 -10.01
N LEU A 62 2.76 -12.56 -11.26
CA LEU A 62 1.90 -12.78 -12.42
C LEU A 62 1.60 -14.27 -12.63
N LEU A 63 2.61 -15.14 -12.56
CA LEU A 63 2.43 -16.59 -12.71
C LEU A 63 1.55 -17.18 -11.61
N MET A 64 1.82 -16.83 -10.34
CA MET A 64 1.03 -17.31 -9.20
C MET A 64 -0.41 -16.80 -9.26
N SER A 65 -0.62 -15.53 -9.64
CA SER A 65 -1.96 -14.96 -9.79
C SER A 65 -2.74 -15.61 -10.94
N ALA A 66 -2.08 -15.90 -12.06
CA ALA A 66 -2.69 -16.60 -13.18
C ALA A 66 -3.09 -18.03 -12.79
N PHE A 67 -2.22 -18.76 -12.09
CA PHE A 67 -2.51 -20.10 -11.59
C PHE A 67 -3.73 -20.12 -10.66
N LEU A 68 -3.76 -19.23 -9.65
CA LEU A 68 -4.90 -19.13 -8.73
C LEU A 68 -6.19 -18.74 -9.46
N CYS A 69 -6.12 -17.78 -10.38
CA CYS A 69 -7.27 -17.37 -11.19
C CYS A 69 -7.83 -18.55 -12.01
N CYS A 70 -6.96 -19.30 -12.70
CA CYS A 70 -7.35 -20.49 -13.45
C CYS A 70 -7.96 -21.58 -12.55
N ALA A 71 -7.34 -21.86 -11.39
CA ALA A 71 -7.85 -22.84 -10.44
C ALA A 71 -9.25 -22.46 -9.91
N THR A 72 -9.49 -21.16 -9.71
CA THR A 72 -10.76 -20.60 -9.25
C THR A 72 -11.85 -20.70 -10.32
N ILE A 73 -11.54 -20.27 -11.55
CA ILE A 73 -12.49 -20.28 -12.69
C ILE A 73 -12.87 -21.70 -13.09
N LEU A 74 -11.88 -22.59 -13.16
CA LEU A 74 -12.09 -23.99 -13.57
C LEU A 74 -12.66 -24.85 -12.44
N ARG A 75 -12.88 -24.29 -11.25
CA ARG A 75 -13.30 -25.01 -10.03
C ARG A 75 -12.51 -26.30 -9.82
N LEU A 76 -11.19 -26.23 -10.00
CA LEU A 76 -10.32 -27.41 -9.98
C LEU A 76 -10.24 -28.07 -8.59
N ILE A 77 -10.60 -27.32 -7.55
CA ILE A 77 -10.52 -27.74 -6.15
C ILE A 77 -11.92 -27.63 -5.52
N ASN A 78 -12.34 -28.64 -4.76
CA ASN A 78 -13.55 -28.54 -3.96
C ASN A 78 -13.34 -27.57 -2.79
N ASN A 79 -14.34 -26.76 -2.45
CA ASN A 79 -14.28 -25.79 -1.35
C ASN A 79 -13.24 -24.67 -1.54
N ILE A 80 -13.06 -24.17 -2.76
CA ILE A 80 -12.16 -23.05 -3.10
C ILE A 80 -12.38 -21.82 -2.20
N ASP A 81 -13.61 -21.52 -1.80
CA ASP A 81 -13.93 -20.37 -0.97
C ASP A 81 -13.22 -20.41 0.40
N PHE A 82 -13.15 -21.58 1.04
CA PHE A 82 -12.43 -21.77 2.30
C PHE A 82 -10.91 -21.63 2.11
N ILE A 83 -10.37 -22.10 0.99
CA ILE A 83 -8.95 -21.97 0.66
C ILE A 83 -8.59 -20.50 0.43
N ILE A 84 -9.42 -19.76 -0.29
CA ILE A 84 -9.24 -18.33 -0.53
C ILE A 84 -9.30 -17.56 0.79
N MET A 85 -10.26 -17.87 1.66
CA MET A 85 -10.33 -17.28 3.00
C MET A 85 -9.08 -17.59 3.83
N GLY A 86 -8.62 -18.84 3.85
CA GLY A 86 -7.39 -19.24 4.54
C GLY A 86 -6.14 -18.53 4.00
N LEU A 87 -6.03 -18.40 2.67
CA LEU A 87 -4.95 -17.65 2.02
C LEU A 87 -4.98 -16.16 2.40
N GLN A 88 -6.16 -15.54 2.46
CA GLN A 88 -6.32 -14.15 2.88
C GLN A 88 -5.88 -13.94 4.33
N ILE A 89 -6.29 -14.84 5.24
CA ILE A 89 -5.85 -14.81 6.64
C ILE A 89 -4.32 -14.93 6.72
N PHE A 90 -3.73 -15.90 6.02
CA PHE A 90 -2.28 -16.08 5.97
C PHE A 90 -1.57 -14.82 5.49
N VAL A 91 -2.06 -14.19 4.42
CA VAL A 91 -1.49 -12.95 3.88
C VAL A 91 -1.55 -11.82 4.90
N VAL A 92 -2.68 -11.64 5.59
CA VAL A 92 -2.82 -10.60 6.63
C VAL A 92 -1.83 -10.82 7.77
N VAL A 93 -1.71 -12.05 8.25
CA VAL A 93 -0.77 -12.41 9.33
C VAL A 93 0.67 -12.16 8.87
N ALA A 94 1.05 -12.61 7.67
CA ALA A 94 2.38 -12.40 7.12
C ALA A 94 2.71 -10.91 6.95
N CYS A 95 1.78 -10.10 6.45
CA CYS A 95 1.97 -8.65 6.33
C CYS A 95 2.10 -7.97 7.71
N PHE A 96 1.34 -8.41 8.71
CA PHE A 96 1.44 -7.89 10.07
C PHE A 96 2.80 -8.20 10.71
N VAL A 97 3.28 -9.44 10.56
CA VAL A 97 4.62 -9.86 11.02
C VAL A 97 5.71 -9.05 10.32
N ALA A 98 5.63 -8.89 8.99
CA ALA A 98 6.58 -8.09 8.22
C ALA A 98 6.62 -6.63 8.70
N LEU A 99 5.45 -6.02 8.96
CA LEU A 99 5.36 -4.67 9.49
C LEU A 99 5.96 -4.56 10.90
N ALA A 100 5.68 -5.51 11.79
CA ALA A 100 6.26 -5.56 13.12
C ALA A 100 7.79 -5.63 13.06
N VAL A 101 8.34 -6.48 12.19
CA VAL A 101 9.79 -6.59 11.95
C VAL A 101 10.37 -5.25 11.49
N ILE A 102 9.75 -4.58 10.52
CA ILE A 102 10.20 -3.25 10.04
C ILE A 102 10.21 -2.23 11.18
N VAL A 103 9.15 -2.17 11.98
CA VAL A 103 9.04 -1.21 13.09
C VAL A 103 10.05 -1.51 14.20
N MET A 104 10.18 -2.78 14.61
CA MET A 104 11.11 -3.20 15.65
C MET A 104 12.57 -2.94 15.24
N PHE A 105 12.93 -3.30 13.99
CA PHE A 105 14.27 -3.10 13.48
C PHE A 105 14.62 -1.61 13.36
N ASN A 106 13.71 -0.80 12.82
CA ASN A 106 13.90 0.66 12.73
C ASN A 106 14.06 1.30 14.12
N THR A 107 13.27 0.88 15.10
CA THR A 107 13.36 1.38 16.49
C THR A 107 14.70 0.98 17.13
N SER A 108 15.11 -0.27 16.96
CA SER A 108 16.37 -0.80 17.48
C SER A 108 17.59 -0.11 16.85
N ALA A 109 17.57 0.06 15.53
CA ALA A 109 18.63 0.74 14.79
C ALA A 109 18.72 2.23 15.14
N TYR A 110 17.58 2.91 15.34
CA TYR A 110 17.55 4.29 15.83
C TYR A 110 18.21 4.41 17.22
N ARG A 111 17.91 3.49 18.15
CA ARG A 111 18.55 3.46 19.47
C ARG A 111 20.05 3.20 19.37
N LYS A 112 20.49 2.26 18.51
CA LYS A 112 21.93 1.98 18.27
C LYS A 112 22.68 3.18 17.68
N ARG A 113 22.06 3.97 16.80
CA ARG A 113 22.64 5.21 16.25
C ARG A 113 23.00 6.21 17.33
N HIS A 114 22.16 6.33 18.36
CA HIS A 114 22.39 7.28 19.46
C HIS A 114 23.53 6.82 20.38
N ASN A 115 23.80 5.52 20.42
CA ASN A 115 24.80 4.93 21.32
C ASN A 115 26.15 4.65 20.62
N ALA A 116 26.18 4.51 19.30
CA ALA A 116 27.39 4.17 18.53
C ALA A 116 27.68 5.22 17.45
N MET A 117 28.95 5.62 17.34
CA MET A 117 29.47 6.37 16.18
C MET A 117 29.48 5.46 14.93
N MET A 118 28.31 5.25 14.33
CA MET A 118 28.19 4.52 13.06
C MET A 118 28.90 5.25 11.91
N GLN A 119 29.50 4.48 11.00
CA GLN A 119 30.05 4.96 9.73
C GLN A 119 28.99 5.73 8.90
N LEU A 120 29.45 6.71 8.12
CA LEU A 120 28.60 7.62 7.35
C LEU A 120 27.65 6.89 6.37
N SER A 121 28.15 5.85 5.70
CA SER A 121 27.36 5.03 4.75
C SER A 121 26.18 4.34 5.42
N ASN A 122 26.45 3.64 6.53
CA ASN A 122 25.40 2.94 7.30
C ASN A 122 24.38 3.92 7.89
N ARG A 123 24.80 5.14 8.26
CA ARG A 123 23.86 6.19 8.69
C ARG A 123 22.94 6.63 7.57
N TYR A 124 23.46 6.80 6.34
CA TYR A 124 22.66 7.21 5.20
C TYR A 124 21.62 6.15 4.81
N GLN A 125 22.05 4.88 4.69
CA GLN A 125 21.14 3.76 4.41
C GLN A 125 20.05 3.61 5.49
N LEU A 126 20.41 3.77 6.76
CA LEU A 126 19.45 3.72 7.85
C LEU A 126 18.45 4.87 7.79
N ASP A 127 18.90 6.10 7.53
CA ASP A 127 18.01 7.26 7.39
C ASP A 127 17.06 7.10 6.19
N GLU A 128 17.52 6.48 5.10
CA GLU A 128 16.67 6.14 3.96
C GLU A 128 15.61 5.09 4.31
N ASN A 129 15.98 4.02 5.00
CA ASN A 129 15.05 2.97 5.44
C ASN A 129 14.04 3.46 6.49
N ILE A 130 14.47 4.29 7.44
CA ILE A 130 13.55 4.91 8.42
C ILE A 130 12.58 5.84 7.70
N ARG A 131 13.06 6.64 6.74
CA ARG A 131 12.22 7.52 5.93
C ARG A 131 11.23 6.72 5.09
N GLY A 132 11.69 5.66 4.41
CA GLY A 132 10.83 4.74 3.65
C GLY A 132 9.78 4.06 4.53
N GLY A 133 10.19 3.54 5.68
CA GLY A 133 9.32 2.90 6.67
C GLY A 133 8.25 3.84 7.22
N ARG A 134 8.60 5.10 7.53
CA ARG A 134 7.63 6.10 7.99
C ARG A 134 6.50 6.34 6.98
N TYR A 135 6.78 6.20 5.69
CA TYR A 135 5.77 6.28 4.65
C TYR A 135 5.02 4.96 4.44
N LEU A 136 5.69 3.81 4.57
CA LEU A 136 5.08 2.50 4.35
C LEU A 136 4.09 2.13 5.47
N ILE A 137 4.41 2.44 6.73
CA ILE A 137 3.65 2.04 7.92
C ILE A 137 2.16 2.41 7.84
N PRO A 138 1.74 3.68 7.64
CA PRO A 138 0.31 4.01 7.62
C PRO A 138 -0.43 3.44 6.41
N VAL A 139 0.27 3.20 5.29
CA VAL A 139 -0.33 2.54 4.11
C VAL A 139 -0.58 1.07 4.42
N ALA A 140 0.40 0.40 5.00
CA ALA A 140 0.29 -0.99 5.39
C ALA A 140 -0.72 -1.21 6.53
N LEU A 141 -0.82 -0.29 7.49
CA LEU A 141 -1.88 -0.33 8.51
C LEU A 141 -3.28 -0.22 7.88
N ASN A 142 -3.47 0.70 6.93
CA ASN A 142 -4.75 0.82 6.23
C ASN A 142 -5.07 -0.45 5.43
N ASP A 143 -4.08 -1.01 4.74
CA ASP A 143 -4.25 -2.26 3.98
C ASP A 143 -4.65 -3.42 4.90
N VAL A 144 -3.97 -3.59 6.05
CA VAL A 144 -4.33 -4.61 7.04
C VAL A 144 -5.76 -4.42 7.55
N LEU A 145 -6.17 -3.19 7.88
CA LEU A 145 -7.53 -2.89 8.33
C LEU A 145 -8.57 -3.27 7.27
N VAL A 146 -8.34 -2.87 6.02
CA VAL A 146 -9.21 -3.20 4.89
C VAL A 146 -9.32 -4.72 4.71
N LYS A 147 -8.20 -5.44 4.76
CA LYS A 147 -8.21 -6.90 4.62
C LYS A 147 -8.90 -7.61 5.78
N VAL A 148 -8.75 -7.13 7.01
CA VAL A 148 -9.49 -7.66 8.15
C VAL A 148 -11.00 -7.51 7.94
N ILE A 149 -11.45 -6.33 7.51
CA ILE A 149 -12.86 -6.09 7.17
C ILE A 149 -13.30 -7.03 6.04
N PHE A 150 -12.49 -7.19 4.99
CA PHE A 150 -12.78 -8.11 3.88
C PHE A 150 -12.95 -9.56 4.35
N ILE A 151 -12.07 -10.05 5.23
CA ILE A 151 -12.16 -11.39 5.81
C ILE A 151 -13.42 -11.55 6.65
N LEU A 152 -13.79 -10.54 7.44
CA LEU A 152 -15.03 -10.56 8.22
C LEU A 152 -16.26 -10.62 7.32
N LEU A 153 -16.29 -9.87 6.22
CA LEU A 153 -17.36 -9.97 5.23
C LEU A 153 -17.41 -11.37 4.58
N MET A 154 -16.27 -11.93 4.21
CA MET A 154 -16.23 -13.29 3.64
C MET A 154 -16.71 -14.34 4.63
N ALA A 155 -16.27 -14.26 5.89
CA ALA A 155 -16.75 -15.14 6.95
C ALA A 155 -18.26 -14.99 7.13
N TYR A 156 -18.79 -13.77 7.15
CA TYR A 156 -20.22 -13.54 7.21
C TYR A 156 -20.95 -14.19 6.03
N SER A 157 -20.45 -14.01 4.81
CA SER A 157 -21.02 -14.57 3.58
C SER A 157 -21.10 -16.11 3.62
N ILE A 158 -20.02 -16.75 4.06
CA ILE A 158 -19.89 -18.21 4.09
C ILE A 158 -20.72 -18.82 5.22
N PHE A 159 -20.69 -18.24 6.43
CA PHE A 159 -21.32 -18.85 7.60
C PHE A 159 -22.81 -18.51 7.77
N PHE A 160 -23.27 -17.36 7.29
CA PHE A 160 -24.65 -16.89 7.56
C PHE A 160 -25.56 -16.87 6.34
N THR A 161 -25.01 -16.85 5.12
CA THR A 161 -25.82 -16.72 3.90
C THR A 161 -25.73 -17.91 2.95
N ASP A 162 -24.74 -18.81 3.08
CA ASP A 162 -24.48 -19.93 2.15
C ASP A 162 -24.37 -19.51 0.66
N ILE A 163 -24.19 -18.22 0.37
CA ILE A 163 -24.09 -17.70 -0.99
C ILE A 163 -22.64 -17.80 -1.46
N PRO A 164 -22.37 -18.47 -2.61
CA PRO A 164 -21.02 -18.57 -3.15
C PRO A 164 -20.47 -17.18 -3.54
N LEU A 165 -19.18 -16.96 -3.27
CA LEU A 165 -18.52 -15.69 -3.55
C LEU A 165 -18.71 -15.27 -5.02
N GLY A 166 -19.20 -14.04 -5.22
CA GLY A 166 -19.31 -13.42 -6.54
C GLY A 166 -20.57 -13.77 -7.35
N HIS A 167 -21.50 -14.56 -6.82
CA HIS A 167 -22.83 -14.79 -7.43
C HIS A 167 -23.96 -14.01 -6.73
N ASP A 168 -23.58 -13.17 -5.77
CA ASP A 168 -24.51 -12.53 -4.86
C ASP A 168 -25.05 -11.21 -5.44
N THR A 169 -26.36 -11.14 -5.65
CA THR A 169 -27.06 -9.93 -6.14
C THR A 169 -27.47 -8.99 -5.01
N SER A 170 -27.12 -9.34 -3.77
CA SER A 170 -27.46 -8.59 -2.56
C SER A 170 -26.52 -7.41 -2.29
N HIS A 171 -26.79 -6.64 -1.24
CA HIS A 171 -25.95 -5.52 -0.76
C HIS A 171 -24.50 -5.91 -0.44
N LEU A 172 -24.20 -7.20 -0.26
CA LEU A 172 -22.88 -7.69 0.11
C LEU A 172 -21.87 -7.56 -1.04
N SER A 173 -22.29 -7.78 -2.29
CA SER A 173 -21.41 -7.61 -3.47
C SER A 173 -20.97 -6.17 -3.65
N HIS A 174 -21.89 -5.21 -3.44
CA HIS A 174 -21.56 -3.79 -3.44
C HIS A 174 -20.55 -3.40 -2.35
N ALA A 175 -20.63 -4.04 -1.18
CA ALA A 175 -19.67 -3.81 -0.10
C ALA A 175 -18.26 -4.28 -0.47
N TYR A 176 -18.13 -5.45 -1.12
CA TYR A 176 -16.83 -5.92 -1.63
C TYR A 176 -16.26 -5.01 -2.70
N ASP A 177 -17.08 -4.57 -3.66
CA ASP A 177 -16.66 -3.68 -4.73
C ASP A 177 -16.21 -2.32 -4.19
N LEU A 178 -16.97 -1.76 -3.25
CA LEU A 178 -16.63 -0.49 -2.59
C LEU A 178 -15.32 -0.60 -1.81
N LEU A 179 -15.15 -1.69 -1.06
CA LEU A 179 -13.94 -1.94 -0.28
C LEU A 179 -12.71 -2.10 -1.19
N GLY A 180 -12.85 -2.87 -2.27
CA GLY A 180 -11.80 -3.04 -3.27
C GLY A 180 -11.45 -1.74 -4.01
N ALA A 181 -12.45 -0.94 -4.36
CA ALA A 181 -12.26 0.38 -4.96
C ALA A 181 -11.54 1.34 -4.00
N TYR A 182 -11.96 1.37 -2.73
CA TYR A 182 -11.33 2.16 -1.68
C TYR A 182 -9.85 1.79 -1.51
N GLN A 183 -9.54 0.49 -1.42
CA GLN A 183 -8.16 0.00 -1.27
C GLN A 183 -7.27 0.49 -2.42
N ARG A 184 -7.74 0.34 -3.67
CA ARG A 184 -6.99 0.74 -4.87
C ARG A 184 -6.80 2.26 -4.95
N LEU A 185 -7.85 3.04 -4.66
CA LEU A 185 -7.78 4.50 -4.66
C LEU A 185 -6.86 5.02 -3.57
N PHE A 186 -7.00 4.51 -2.34
CA PHE A 186 -6.15 4.90 -1.22
C PHE A 186 -4.69 4.60 -1.53
N PHE A 187 -4.41 3.44 -2.11
CA PHE A 187 -3.05 3.07 -2.49
C PHE A 187 -2.47 4.02 -3.55
N GLY A 188 -3.21 4.27 -4.63
CA GLY A 188 -2.79 5.19 -5.68
C GLY A 188 -2.59 6.62 -5.15
N LEU A 189 -3.48 7.10 -4.29
CA LEU A 189 -3.36 8.40 -3.63
C LEU A 189 -2.18 8.44 -2.67
N ALA A 190 -1.96 7.40 -1.88
CA ALA A 190 -0.85 7.33 -0.93
C ALA A 190 0.50 7.34 -1.65
N LEU A 191 0.63 6.63 -2.78
CA LEU A 191 1.84 6.65 -3.60
C LEU A 191 2.06 8.01 -4.29
N THR A 192 1.00 8.60 -4.85
CA THR A 192 1.11 9.88 -5.59
C THR A 192 1.36 11.06 -4.65
N LEU A 193 0.63 11.17 -3.54
CA LEU A 193 0.80 12.24 -2.55
C LEU A 193 2.16 12.20 -1.86
N ARG A 194 2.79 11.02 -1.76
CA ARG A 194 4.08 10.83 -1.09
C ARG A 194 5.27 10.67 -2.02
N SER A 195 5.05 10.84 -3.32
CA SER A 195 6.15 11.03 -4.27
C SER A 195 7.05 12.17 -3.79
N GLN A 196 8.37 11.94 -3.73
CA GLN A 196 9.34 12.96 -3.29
C GLN A 196 9.17 14.27 -4.09
N ARG A 197 8.80 14.17 -5.37
CA ARG A 197 8.50 15.34 -6.22
C ARG A 197 7.31 16.12 -5.68
N PHE A 198 6.25 15.43 -5.25
CA PHE A 198 5.06 16.05 -4.66
C PHE A 198 5.38 16.70 -3.30
N ASP A 199 6.20 16.04 -2.49
CA ASP A 199 6.71 16.58 -1.22
C ASP A 199 7.53 17.87 -1.44
N HIS A 200 8.39 17.89 -2.47
CA HIS A 200 9.13 19.09 -2.85
C HIS A 200 8.21 20.21 -3.35
N LEU A 201 7.18 19.88 -4.13
CA LEU A 201 6.19 20.86 -4.60
C LEU A 201 5.36 21.44 -3.44
N LEU A 202 4.87 20.60 -2.52
CA LEU A 202 4.14 21.01 -1.32
C LEU A 202 5.02 21.86 -0.40
N LYS A 203 6.28 21.47 -0.16
CA LYS A 203 7.22 22.24 0.64
C LYS A 203 7.57 23.57 -0.01
N ARG A 204 7.73 23.63 -1.33
CA ARG A 204 7.90 24.89 -2.08
C ARG A 204 6.69 25.79 -1.87
N ARG A 205 5.47 25.25 -2.04
CA ARG A 205 4.22 26.01 -1.86
C ARG A 205 4.11 26.59 -0.44
N LYS A 206 4.43 25.81 0.60
CA LYS A 206 4.46 26.28 2.01
C LYS A 206 5.48 27.38 2.26
N LYS A 207 6.64 27.35 1.61
CA LYS A 207 7.64 28.42 1.73
C LYS A 207 7.16 29.69 1.04
N THR A 208 6.56 29.57 -0.14
CA THR A 208 6.00 30.70 -0.88
C THR A 208 4.85 31.36 -0.12
N THR A 209 3.91 30.60 0.46
CA THR A 209 2.84 31.19 1.28
C THR A 209 3.36 31.89 2.52
N LYS A 210 4.36 31.32 3.22
CA LYS A 210 5.00 32.02 4.36
C LYS A 210 5.73 33.30 3.94
N ALA A 211 6.34 33.33 2.75
CA ALA A 211 6.98 34.53 2.24
C ALA A 211 5.96 35.63 1.91
N ILE A 212 4.83 35.26 1.27
CA ILE A 212 3.72 36.17 0.98
C ILE A 212 3.10 36.70 2.28
N GLU A 213 2.88 35.84 3.27
CA GLU A 213 2.34 36.22 4.57
C GLU A 213 3.23 37.25 5.27
N LYS A 214 4.56 36.99 5.31
CA LYS A 214 5.55 37.94 5.84
C LYS A 214 5.58 39.27 5.09
N GLN A 215 5.45 39.23 3.76
CA GLN A 215 5.43 40.43 2.93
C GLN A 215 4.14 41.25 3.19
N ALA A 216 2.99 40.58 3.33
CA ALA A 216 1.73 41.23 3.69
C ALA A 216 1.80 41.86 5.09
N THR A 217 2.42 41.19 6.07
CA THR A 217 2.63 41.77 7.41
C THR A 217 3.54 42.99 7.35
N ALA A 218 4.65 42.92 6.60
CA ALA A 218 5.58 44.05 6.44
C ALA A 218 4.91 45.28 5.79
N VAL A 219 4.12 45.06 4.74
CA VAL A 219 3.36 46.15 4.08
C VAL A 219 2.32 46.76 5.03
N SER A 220 1.62 45.94 5.81
CA SER A 220 0.66 46.44 6.79
C SER A 220 1.31 47.29 7.90
N ASN A 221 2.48 46.86 8.39
CA ASN A 221 3.23 47.59 9.40
C ASN A 221 3.75 48.93 8.87
N TYR A 222 4.30 48.94 7.66
CA TYR A 222 4.77 50.16 7.00
C TYR A 222 3.63 51.17 6.78
N HIS A 223 2.45 50.69 6.37
CA HIS A 223 1.28 51.55 6.20
C HIS A 223 0.80 52.15 7.54
N ASN A 224 0.83 51.37 8.62
CA ASN A 224 0.48 51.85 9.96
C ASN A 224 1.48 52.88 10.49
N GLU A 225 2.79 52.67 10.27
CA GLU A 225 3.83 53.65 10.62
C GLU A 225 3.68 54.96 9.85
N LEU A 226 3.44 54.89 8.54
CA LEU A 226 3.12 56.07 7.74
C LEU A 226 1.89 56.80 8.29
N LYS A 227 0.82 56.08 8.62
CA LYS A 227 -0.38 56.71 9.17
C LYS A 227 -0.10 57.43 10.50
N ALA A 228 0.74 56.85 11.35
CA ALA A 228 1.14 57.45 12.63
C ALA A 228 2.05 58.68 12.49
N MET A 229 2.90 58.73 11.44
CA MET A 229 3.75 59.90 11.18
C MET A 229 2.97 61.12 10.65
N TRP A 230 1.76 60.90 10.12
CA TRP A 230 0.93 61.94 9.51
C TRP A 230 -0.26 62.37 10.39
N SER A 231 -0.42 61.75 11.57
CA SER A 231 -1.40 62.10 12.60
C SER A 231 -0.76 62.91 13.71
#